data_AF-W4FKH3-F1
#
_entry.id   AF-W4FKH3-F1
#
_cell.length_a   1.000
_cell.length_b   1.000
_cell.length_c   1.000
_cell.angle_alpha   90.00
_cell.angle_beta   90.00
_cell.angle_gamma   90.00
#
_symmetry.space_group_name_H-M   'P 1'
#
loop_
_entity.id
_entity.type
_entity.pdbx_description
1 polymer ?
#
loop_
_entity_poly.entity_id
_entity_poly.type
_entity_poly.pdbx_seq_one_letter_code
_entity_poly.pdbx_strand_id
1 'polypeptide(L)'
;MQATMPPPPPTTSVAIPTWFKDHPHIVPWDDGFQPTGASSASGTPSSGYMVTDQPRALPGVFRVTENAVSESLAAQLYASAVDVRVWGVYVLTTEIFDKHLEAFPDSKEDHARHTLALHAIREFLVDSQALPSQDWDNTHGVVVWVITSDVDDVVAYHIDYAEMFRYQTNITYPPLYSGTLHVSPLSADTIHGGAFYAHPDGLSHYKIHGYKGSQQPVTVHDHLVPYTHRQGVLIDGNMPHGSTPVTRLPPGVRRVVVGLNMFNHEIGPFTQAYPEHSAKFNKYVKVAQAAAKTRQPELSVGCGR
;
A
#
# COMPACT_ATOMS: atom_id res chain seq x y z
N MET A 1 -23.81 -33.94 20.36
CA MET A 1 -23.02 -32.76 20.73
C MET A 1 -23.16 -31.77 19.58
N GLN A 2 -23.93 -30.70 19.75
CA GLN A 2 -24.08 -29.66 18.73
C GLN A 2 -22.76 -28.91 18.61
N ALA A 3 -22.18 -28.94 17.41
CA ALA A 3 -21.05 -28.09 17.08
C ALA A 3 -21.51 -26.63 17.22
N THR A 4 -21.02 -25.96 18.25
CA THR A 4 -21.17 -24.51 18.42
C THR A 4 -20.58 -23.85 17.19
N MET A 5 -21.41 -23.14 16.42
CA MET A 5 -20.94 -22.32 15.31
C MET A 5 -19.88 -21.35 15.83
N PRO A 6 -18.79 -21.12 15.07
CA PRO A 6 -17.83 -20.08 15.42
C PRO A 6 -18.56 -18.74 15.54
N PRO A 7 -18.20 -17.89 16.51
CA PRO A 7 -18.81 -16.58 16.65
C PRO A 7 -18.67 -15.79 15.33
N PRO A 8 -19.65 -14.96 14.98
CA PRO A 8 -19.55 -14.11 13.79
C PRO A 8 -18.27 -13.27 13.87
N PRO A 9 -17.64 -12.94 12.72
CA PRO A 9 -16.50 -12.05 12.71
C PRO A 9 -16.87 -10.75 13.44
N PRO A 10 -15.93 -10.13 14.17
CA PRO A 10 -16.24 -8.90 14.89
C PRO A 10 -16.87 -7.92 13.91
N THR A 11 -18.10 -7.52 14.18
CA THR A 11 -18.74 -6.36 13.56
C THR A 11 -18.04 -5.12 14.08
N THR A 12 -16.77 -4.92 13.73
CA THR A 12 -16.09 -3.65 13.93
C THR A 12 -16.45 -2.78 12.75
N SER A 13 -17.72 -2.34 12.68
CA SER A 13 -18.02 -1.10 12.00
C SER A 13 -17.24 -0.03 12.76
N VAL A 14 -16.09 0.37 12.24
CA VAL A 14 -15.39 1.53 12.79
C VAL A 14 -16.32 2.70 12.57
N ALA A 15 -16.72 3.36 13.66
CA ALA A 15 -17.51 4.58 13.56
C ALA A 15 -16.71 5.56 12.71
N ILE A 16 -17.39 6.22 11.77
CA ILE A 16 -16.72 7.26 10.98
C ILE A 16 -16.11 8.26 11.94
N PRO A 17 -14.82 8.57 11.79
CA PRO A 17 -14.15 9.50 12.68
C PRO A 17 -14.89 10.83 12.73
N THR A 18 -14.95 11.46 13.91
CA THR A 18 -15.70 12.71 14.09
C THR A 18 -15.18 13.85 13.22
N TRP A 19 -13.87 13.83 12.89
CA TRP A 19 -13.24 14.81 12.01
C TRP A 19 -13.75 14.74 10.56
N PHE A 20 -14.34 13.61 10.14
CA PHE A 20 -14.80 13.41 8.76
C PHE A 20 -15.78 14.48 8.26
N LYS A 21 -16.75 14.87 9.10
CA LYS A 21 -17.87 15.72 8.68
C LYS A 21 -17.44 17.12 8.28
N ASP A 22 -16.37 17.60 8.90
CA ASP A 22 -15.89 18.97 8.76
C ASP A 22 -14.51 19.03 8.07
N HIS A 23 -14.01 17.89 7.56
CA HIS A 23 -12.70 17.84 6.94
C HIS A 23 -12.70 18.55 5.58
N PRO A 24 -11.92 19.63 5.40
CA PRO A 24 -12.03 20.51 4.22
C PRO A 24 -11.57 19.84 2.92
N HIS A 25 -10.83 18.74 3.01
CA HIS A 25 -10.27 18.03 1.85
C HIS A 25 -10.98 16.71 1.53
N ILE A 26 -12.13 16.42 2.14
CA ILE A 26 -12.89 15.21 1.81
C ILE A 26 -13.93 15.55 0.76
N VAL A 27 -13.89 14.85 -0.36
CA VAL A 27 -14.84 15.01 -1.46
C VAL A 27 -15.52 13.69 -1.80
N PRO A 28 -16.79 13.71 -2.25
CA PRO A 28 -17.42 12.55 -2.84
C PRO A 28 -16.57 12.03 -4.02
N TRP A 29 -16.34 10.73 -4.06
CA TRP A 29 -15.49 10.11 -5.06
C TRP A 29 -15.98 8.71 -5.42
N ASP A 30 -16.18 8.48 -6.70
CA ASP A 30 -16.46 7.15 -7.24
C ASP A 30 -15.31 6.76 -8.16
N ASP A 31 -14.57 5.73 -7.78
CA ASP A 31 -13.51 5.10 -8.58
C ASP A 31 -13.92 3.70 -9.07
N GLY A 32 -15.22 3.39 -9.06
CA GLY A 32 -15.76 2.10 -9.51
C GLY A 32 -15.44 0.92 -8.57
N PHE A 33 -14.91 1.16 -7.37
CA PHE A 33 -14.66 0.10 -6.38
C PHE A 33 -15.28 0.38 -5.01
N GLN A 34 -16.15 -0.53 -4.58
CA GLN A 34 -16.71 -0.57 -3.24
C GLN A 34 -16.19 -1.80 -2.48
N PRO A 35 -15.47 -1.62 -1.36
CA PRO A 35 -14.92 -2.75 -0.61
C PRO A 35 -16.01 -3.62 0.00
N THR A 36 -15.88 -4.95 -0.15
CA THR A 36 -16.77 -5.94 0.45
C THR A 36 -16.56 -6.00 1.97
N GLY A 37 -17.25 -5.14 2.72
CA GLY A 37 -17.06 -5.01 4.17
C GLY A 37 -17.52 -3.68 4.73
N ALA A 38 -17.55 -2.63 3.89
CA ALA A 38 -18.19 -1.36 4.21
C ALA A 38 -19.69 -1.60 4.33
N SER A 39 -20.15 -1.96 5.53
CA SER A 39 -21.57 -2.14 5.80
C SER A 39 -22.29 -0.83 5.54
N SER A 40 -23.48 -0.88 4.96
CA SER A 40 -24.48 0.20 5.00
C SER A 40 -25.02 0.45 6.42
N ALA A 41 -24.24 0.13 7.45
CA ALA A 41 -24.58 0.43 8.84
C ALA A 41 -24.73 1.94 8.96
N SER A 42 -25.76 2.36 9.70
CA SER A 42 -26.14 3.75 9.88
C SER A 42 -24.93 4.64 10.17
N GLY A 43 -24.48 5.38 9.17
CA GLY A 43 -23.31 6.25 9.24
C GLY A 43 -22.31 6.07 8.10
N THR A 44 -22.19 4.88 7.50
CA THR A 44 -21.28 4.67 6.36
C THR A 44 -21.89 5.24 5.07
N PRO A 45 -21.17 6.11 4.35
CA PRO A 45 -21.56 6.54 3.03
C PRO A 45 -22.01 5.44 2.08
N SER A 46 -23.14 5.66 1.41
CA SER A 46 -23.54 4.85 0.26
C SER A 46 -22.63 5.10 -0.96
N SER A 47 -22.03 6.30 -1.06
CA SER A 47 -21.05 6.69 -2.08
C SER A 47 -19.63 6.69 -1.52
N GLY A 48 -18.62 6.42 -2.34
CA GLY A 48 -17.22 6.56 -1.92
C GLY A 48 -16.84 8.01 -1.63
N TYR A 49 -15.78 8.19 -0.85
CA TYR A 49 -15.16 9.48 -0.58
C TYR A 49 -13.64 9.38 -0.74
N MET A 50 -12.99 10.51 -1.05
CA MET A 50 -11.54 10.62 -1.19
C MET A 50 -11.05 11.81 -0.37
N VAL A 51 -9.93 11.63 0.33
CA VAL A 51 -9.17 12.76 0.87
C VAL A 51 -8.24 13.28 -0.24
N THR A 52 -8.44 14.52 -0.67
CA THR A 52 -7.60 15.19 -1.67
C THR A 52 -6.60 16.13 -1.01
N ASP A 53 -5.66 16.67 -1.77
CA ASP A 53 -4.88 17.87 -1.41
C ASP A 53 -4.29 17.93 0.01
N GLN A 54 -3.81 16.80 0.52
CA GLN A 54 -3.20 16.77 1.85
C GLN A 54 -1.97 17.69 1.89
N PRO A 55 -1.83 18.55 2.93
CA PRO A 55 -0.69 19.46 3.03
C PRO A 55 0.64 18.70 3.04
N ARG A 56 1.52 19.06 2.08
CA ARG A 56 2.88 18.53 1.93
C ARG A 56 3.77 19.53 1.18
N ALA A 57 5.07 19.46 1.40
CA ALA A 57 6.04 20.41 0.86
C ALA A 57 6.31 20.24 -0.65
N LEU A 58 6.18 19.01 -1.16
CA LEU A 58 6.55 18.65 -2.53
C LEU A 58 5.36 18.04 -3.30
N PRO A 59 4.26 18.80 -3.52
CA PRO A 59 3.16 18.31 -4.33
C PRO A 59 3.63 17.99 -5.76
N GLY A 60 3.20 16.85 -6.28
CA GLY A 60 3.57 16.39 -7.62
C GLY A 60 5.00 15.84 -7.74
N VAL A 61 5.68 15.52 -6.62
CA VAL A 61 7.01 14.92 -6.68
C VAL A 61 6.98 13.59 -7.43
N PHE A 62 7.97 13.40 -8.30
CA PHE A 62 8.35 12.13 -8.90
C PHE A 62 9.87 12.10 -8.95
N ARG A 63 10.50 11.23 -8.15
CA ARG A 63 11.96 11.14 -8.05
C ARG A 63 12.41 9.69 -8.15
N VAL A 64 13.38 9.46 -9.02
CA VAL A 64 14.07 8.18 -9.12
C VAL A 64 15.46 8.35 -8.54
N THR A 65 15.84 7.45 -7.64
CA THR A 65 17.15 7.45 -6.97
C THR A 65 17.83 6.12 -7.24
N GLU A 66 18.96 6.17 -7.93
CA GLU A 66 19.83 5.01 -8.09
C GLU A 66 20.59 4.73 -6.80
N ASN A 67 20.84 3.46 -6.50
CA ASN A 67 21.54 3.04 -5.28
C ASN A 67 20.90 3.63 -4.01
N ALA A 68 19.56 3.67 -3.97
CA ALA A 68 18.74 4.22 -2.90
C ALA A 68 18.97 3.53 -1.54
N VAL A 69 19.49 2.30 -1.57
CA VAL A 69 19.90 1.53 -0.39
C VAL A 69 21.23 0.82 -0.65
N SER A 70 21.90 0.45 0.43
CA SER A 70 23.11 -0.35 0.45
C SER A 70 22.87 -1.75 -0.10
N GLU A 71 23.92 -2.37 -0.63
CA GLU A 71 23.84 -3.75 -1.15
C GLU A 71 23.47 -4.75 -0.05
N SER A 72 24.00 -4.54 1.16
CA SER A 72 23.69 -5.37 2.32
C SER A 72 22.20 -5.30 2.69
N LEU A 73 21.63 -4.10 2.75
CA LEU A 73 20.22 -3.93 3.09
C LEU A 73 19.31 -4.49 1.99
N ALA A 74 19.62 -4.24 0.72
CA ALA A 74 18.86 -4.81 -0.40
C ALA A 74 18.85 -6.35 -0.37
N ALA A 75 19.99 -6.98 -0.10
CA ALA A 75 20.09 -8.43 0.01
C ALA A 75 19.27 -8.99 1.19
N GLN A 76 19.26 -8.31 2.33
CA GLN A 76 18.47 -8.72 3.50
C GLN A 76 16.96 -8.54 3.27
N LEU A 77 16.54 -7.45 2.63
CA LEU A 77 15.14 -7.22 2.23
C LEU A 77 14.67 -8.30 1.24
N TYR A 78 15.50 -8.60 0.23
CA TYR A 78 15.23 -9.68 -0.73
C TYR A 78 15.07 -11.04 -0.04
N ALA A 79 16.03 -11.42 0.81
CA ALA A 79 15.99 -12.69 1.54
C ALA A 79 14.74 -12.80 2.44
N SER A 80 14.41 -11.72 3.15
CA SER A 80 13.21 -11.64 4.00
C SER A 80 11.91 -11.79 3.20
N ALA A 81 11.87 -11.27 1.97
CA ALA A 81 10.68 -11.36 1.12
C ALA A 81 10.50 -12.74 0.50
N VAL A 82 11.56 -13.35 -0.02
CA VAL A 82 11.50 -14.66 -0.70
C VAL A 82 11.01 -15.78 0.23
N ASP A 83 11.30 -15.69 1.52
CA ASP A 83 10.87 -16.66 2.54
C ASP A 83 9.34 -16.73 2.70
N VAL A 84 8.66 -15.59 2.63
CA VAL A 84 7.21 -15.51 2.98
C VAL A 84 6.31 -14.93 1.88
N ARG A 85 6.87 -14.55 0.73
CA ARG A 85 6.25 -13.83 -0.40
C ARG A 85 5.74 -12.42 -0.12
N VAL A 86 5.20 -12.17 1.06
CA VAL A 86 4.62 -10.88 1.43
C VAL A 86 4.69 -10.66 2.94
N TRP A 87 5.02 -9.44 3.34
CA TRP A 87 4.89 -8.97 4.72
C TRP A 87 4.78 -7.45 4.76
N GLY A 88 4.31 -6.91 5.88
CA GLY A 88 4.38 -5.47 6.12
C GLY A 88 4.29 -5.12 7.60
N VAL A 89 4.88 -3.99 7.95
CA VAL A 89 5.04 -3.47 9.30
C VAL A 89 4.85 -1.95 9.30
N TYR A 90 4.74 -1.37 10.49
CA TYR A 90 4.62 0.08 10.67
C TYR A 90 5.73 0.59 11.57
N VAL A 91 6.42 1.64 11.14
CA VAL A 91 7.49 2.30 11.91
C VAL A 91 7.08 3.74 12.19
N LEU A 92 7.07 4.12 13.46
CA LEU A 92 6.72 5.48 13.89
C LEU A 92 7.83 6.46 13.54
N THR A 93 7.47 7.71 13.24
CA THR A 93 8.44 8.80 13.05
C THR A 93 9.38 8.96 14.24
N THR A 94 8.87 8.79 15.46
CA THR A 94 9.69 8.81 16.69
C THR A 94 10.74 7.70 16.73
N GLU A 95 10.43 6.51 16.19
CA GLU A 95 11.36 5.39 16.09
C GLU A 95 12.39 5.63 14.96
N ILE A 96 11.93 6.19 13.83
CA ILE A 96 12.78 6.53 12.68
C ILE A 96 13.91 7.48 13.09
N PHE A 97 13.60 8.53 13.86
CA PHE A 97 14.58 9.54 14.29
C PHE A 97 15.29 9.22 15.62
N ASP A 98 14.97 8.11 16.28
CA ASP A 98 15.70 7.66 17.47
C ASP A 98 17.05 7.05 17.10
N LYS A 99 18.12 7.84 17.28
CA LYS A 99 19.52 7.45 17.01
C LYS A 99 20.03 6.29 17.88
N HIS A 100 19.32 5.92 18.94
CA HIS A 100 19.69 4.79 19.79
C HIS A 100 19.00 3.48 19.35
N LEU A 101 17.95 3.59 18.54
CA LEU A 101 17.27 2.44 17.99
C LEU A 101 17.95 2.01 16.68
N GLU A 102 18.88 1.06 16.77
CA GLU A 102 19.50 0.44 15.59
C GLU A 102 18.80 -0.84 15.16
N ALA A 103 18.16 -1.54 16.11
CA ALA A 103 17.36 -2.72 15.85
C ALA A 103 16.23 -2.80 16.87
N PHE A 104 15.08 -3.29 16.42
CA PHE A 104 13.98 -3.58 17.33
C PHE A 104 14.30 -4.79 18.20
N PRO A 105 13.91 -4.77 19.49
CA PRO A 105 14.18 -5.88 20.41
C PRO A 105 13.36 -7.11 20.05
N ASP A 106 13.88 -8.30 20.36
CA ASP A 106 13.22 -9.59 20.10
C ASP A 106 11.82 -9.72 20.72
N SER A 107 11.52 -8.92 21.75
CA SER A 107 10.20 -8.84 22.38
C SER A 107 9.13 -8.21 21.50
N LYS A 108 9.50 -7.49 20.43
CA LYS A 108 8.56 -6.95 19.45
C LYS A 108 8.22 -8.03 18.42
N GLU A 109 6.92 -8.19 18.16
CA GLU A 109 6.44 -9.05 17.07
C GLU A 109 7.04 -8.55 15.73
N ASP A 110 7.50 -9.49 14.90
CA ASP A 110 8.18 -9.17 13.63
C ASP A 110 9.38 -8.20 13.79
N HIS A 111 10.11 -8.23 14.93
CA HIS A 111 11.22 -7.31 15.20
C HIS A 111 12.25 -7.24 14.06
N ALA A 112 12.63 -8.39 13.47
CA ALA A 112 13.59 -8.42 12.36
C ALA A 112 13.09 -7.63 11.13
N ARG A 113 11.79 -7.74 10.81
CA ARG A 113 11.17 -6.98 9.71
C ARG A 113 11.04 -5.50 10.04
N HIS A 114 10.73 -5.16 11.30
CA HIS A 114 10.73 -3.77 11.74
C HIS A 114 12.13 -3.15 11.66
N THR A 115 13.19 -3.90 11.99
CA THR A 115 14.58 -3.44 11.84
C THR A 115 14.92 -3.19 10.36
N LEU A 116 14.56 -4.12 9.46
CA LEU A 116 14.77 -3.91 8.02
C LEU A 116 13.99 -2.72 7.48
N ALA A 117 12.74 -2.54 7.91
CA ALA A 117 11.91 -1.40 7.54
C ALA A 117 12.51 -0.08 8.04
N LEU A 118 13.00 -0.04 9.28
CA LEU A 118 13.68 1.12 9.86
C LEU A 118 14.90 1.53 9.03
N HIS A 119 15.76 0.57 8.69
CA HIS A 119 16.94 0.83 7.86
C HIS A 119 16.57 1.27 6.44
N ALA A 120 15.54 0.65 5.84
CA ALA A 120 15.05 1.05 4.51
C ALA A 120 14.54 2.49 4.51
N ILE A 121 13.78 2.89 5.52
CA ILE A 121 13.30 4.27 5.67
C ILE A 121 14.47 5.23 5.85
N ARG A 122 15.43 4.90 6.73
CA ARG A 122 16.58 5.76 7.00
C ARG A 122 17.44 5.97 5.76
N GLU A 123 17.92 4.89 5.14
CA GLU A 123 18.78 5.00 3.96
C GLU A 123 18.06 5.67 2.78
N PHE A 124 16.82 5.25 2.48
CA PHE A 124 16.12 5.75 1.29
C PHE A 124 15.53 7.15 1.47
N LEU A 125 14.98 7.49 2.63
CA LEU A 125 14.21 8.73 2.80
C LEU A 125 14.89 9.78 3.67
N VAL A 126 15.59 9.36 4.75
CA VAL A 126 16.16 10.28 5.74
C VAL A 126 17.58 10.70 5.35
N ASP A 127 18.48 9.73 5.20
CA ASP A 127 19.90 9.95 4.92
C ASP A 127 20.12 10.55 3.54
N SER A 128 19.27 10.17 2.57
CA SER A 128 19.24 10.75 1.22
C SER A 128 18.61 12.14 1.17
N GLN A 129 18.00 12.62 2.26
CA GLN A 129 17.22 13.85 2.34
C GLN A 129 16.13 13.91 1.26
N ALA A 130 15.42 12.80 1.07
CA ALA A 130 14.41 12.70 0.03
C ALA A 130 13.27 13.72 0.21
N LEU A 131 12.97 14.06 1.47
CA LEU A 131 11.87 14.91 1.88
C LEU A 131 12.32 16.05 2.83
N PRO A 132 11.66 17.23 2.77
CA PRO A 132 11.89 18.31 3.73
C PRO A 132 11.47 17.92 5.15
N SER A 133 12.11 18.53 6.16
CA SER A 133 11.83 18.23 7.58
C SER A 133 10.37 18.47 7.98
N GLN A 134 9.73 19.51 7.42
CA GLN A 134 8.33 19.83 7.70
C GLN A 134 7.35 18.70 7.34
N ASP A 135 7.68 17.87 6.34
CA ASP A 135 6.84 16.74 5.98
C ASP A 135 6.99 15.59 6.98
N TRP A 136 8.17 15.44 7.59
CA TRP A 136 8.38 14.53 8.71
C TRP A 136 7.61 14.96 9.96
N ASP A 137 7.54 16.26 10.24
CA ASP A 137 6.74 16.79 11.37
C ASP A 137 5.25 16.41 11.22
N ASN A 138 4.74 16.40 9.98
CA ASN A 138 3.36 15.99 9.68
C ASN A 138 3.18 14.47 9.53
N THR A 139 4.26 13.69 9.52
CA THR A 139 4.22 12.23 9.35
C THR A 139 4.13 11.56 10.72
N HIS A 140 3.12 10.71 10.90
CA HIS A 140 2.99 9.85 12.09
C HIS A 140 3.94 8.66 12.02
N GLY A 141 4.05 8.08 10.83
CA GLY A 141 4.92 6.95 10.56
C GLY A 141 4.74 6.43 9.15
N VAL A 142 5.47 5.35 8.87
CA VAL A 142 5.59 4.76 7.54
C VAL A 142 5.16 3.31 7.61
N VAL A 143 4.20 2.94 6.77
CA VAL A 143 3.96 1.52 6.45
C VAL A 143 5.08 1.10 5.51
N VAL A 144 5.78 0.02 5.85
CA VAL A 144 6.72 -0.64 4.94
C VAL A 144 6.16 -2.02 4.65
N TRP A 145 5.97 -2.32 3.37
CA TRP A 145 5.52 -3.62 2.92
C TRP A 145 6.43 -4.16 1.84
N VAL A 146 6.40 -5.48 1.64
CA VAL A 146 7.23 -6.15 0.66
C VAL A 146 6.39 -7.18 -0.06
N ILE A 147 6.53 -7.25 -1.38
CA ILE A 147 5.87 -8.24 -2.22
C ILE A 147 6.89 -8.89 -3.13
N THR A 148 6.70 -10.19 -3.36
CA THR A 148 7.39 -10.93 -4.41
C THR A 148 6.47 -11.16 -5.59
N SER A 149 7.00 -11.04 -6.80
CA SER A 149 6.30 -11.32 -8.06
C SER A 149 7.08 -12.34 -8.89
N ASP A 150 6.34 -13.22 -9.56
CA ASP A 150 6.81 -14.21 -10.53
C ASP A 150 6.58 -13.69 -11.98
N VAL A 151 6.87 -14.51 -12.99
CA VAL A 151 6.50 -14.20 -14.38
C VAL A 151 4.97 -14.15 -14.50
N ASP A 152 4.48 -13.27 -15.36
CA ASP A 152 3.07 -12.91 -15.60
C ASP A 152 2.39 -12.10 -14.48
N ASP A 153 3.06 -11.89 -13.35
CA ASP A 153 2.53 -11.00 -12.30
C ASP A 153 2.57 -9.54 -12.73
N VAL A 154 1.57 -8.79 -12.26
CA VAL A 154 1.39 -7.37 -12.51
C VAL A 154 0.82 -6.69 -11.27
N VAL A 155 1.38 -5.53 -10.91
CA VAL A 155 0.73 -4.63 -9.96
C VAL A 155 -0.24 -3.77 -10.76
N ALA A 156 -1.53 -4.04 -10.61
CA ALA A 156 -2.57 -3.32 -11.33
C ALA A 156 -2.57 -1.83 -10.98
N TYR A 157 -3.05 -1.00 -11.92
CA TYR A 157 -3.23 0.44 -11.74
C TYR A 157 -3.99 0.79 -10.45
N HIS A 158 -3.44 1.63 -9.58
CA HIS A 158 -4.08 2.07 -8.34
C HIS A 158 -3.44 3.36 -7.82
N ILE A 159 -4.05 3.97 -6.82
CA ILE A 159 -3.33 4.84 -5.87
C ILE A 159 -3.12 4.03 -4.59
N ASP A 160 -2.05 4.31 -3.86
CA ASP A 160 -1.91 3.79 -2.50
C ASP A 160 -2.90 4.50 -1.57
N TYR A 161 -3.37 3.80 -0.54
CA TYR A 161 -4.24 4.37 0.48
C TYR A 161 -4.24 3.53 1.75
N ALA A 162 -4.74 4.10 2.85
CA ALA A 162 -4.99 3.37 4.09
C ALA A 162 -6.05 2.28 3.88
N GLU A 163 -5.62 1.09 3.45
CA GLU A 163 -6.51 0.09 2.87
C GLU A 163 -7.56 -0.42 3.87
N MET A 164 -7.14 -0.74 5.09
CA MET A 164 -8.08 -1.19 6.13
C MET A 164 -9.13 -0.13 6.47
N PHE A 165 -8.73 1.15 6.48
CA PHE A 165 -9.66 2.25 6.72
C PHE A 165 -10.70 2.31 5.60
N ARG A 166 -10.29 2.20 4.34
CA ARG A 166 -11.21 2.14 3.20
C ARG A 166 -12.17 0.97 3.30
N TYR A 167 -11.71 -0.23 3.67
CA TYR A 167 -12.59 -1.39 3.89
C TYR A 167 -13.67 -1.16 4.95
N GLN A 168 -13.37 -0.35 5.96
CA GLN A 168 -14.27 -0.09 7.09
C GLN A 168 -15.22 1.09 6.83
N THR A 169 -14.79 2.09 6.08
CA THR A 169 -15.49 3.39 5.96
C THR A 169 -15.91 3.76 4.54
N ASN A 170 -15.39 3.07 3.53
CA ASN A 170 -15.47 3.45 2.11
C ASN A 170 -14.85 4.83 1.78
N ILE A 171 -13.91 5.28 2.61
CA ILE A 171 -13.14 6.52 2.41
C ILE A 171 -11.73 6.13 1.98
N THR A 172 -11.32 6.61 0.82
CA THR A 172 -9.95 6.47 0.33
C THR A 172 -9.09 7.58 0.91
N TYR A 173 -8.04 7.19 1.64
CA TYR A 173 -7.12 8.12 2.28
C TYR A 173 -5.70 7.84 1.78
N PRO A 174 -5.21 8.57 0.77
CA PRO A 174 -3.86 8.37 0.22
C PRO A 174 -2.77 8.69 1.25
N PRO A 175 -1.55 8.14 1.12
CA PRO A 175 -0.42 8.63 1.90
C PRO A 175 -0.02 10.05 1.49
N LEU A 176 0.82 10.71 2.28
CA LEU A 176 1.48 11.96 1.88
C LEU A 176 2.39 11.71 0.67
N TYR A 177 3.19 10.66 0.76
CA TYR A 177 4.10 10.18 -0.28
C TYR A 177 4.11 8.65 -0.30
N SER A 178 4.35 8.11 -1.49
CA SER A 178 4.59 6.69 -1.71
C SER A 178 5.99 6.47 -2.24
N GLY A 179 6.66 5.44 -1.77
CA GLY A 179 7.98 5.02 -2.20
C GLY A 179 8.00 3.56 -2.61
N THR A 180 8.84 3.20 -3.57
CA THR A 180 9.14 1.81 -3.90
C THR A 180 10.63 1.59 -4.04
N LEU A 181 11.17 0.49 -3.52
CA LEU A 181 12.54 0.02 -3.73
C LEU A 181 12.54 -1.30 -4.50
N HIS A 182 13.39 -1.38 -5.51
CA HIS A 182 13.66 -2.58 -6.30
C HIS A 182 14.87 -3.34 -5.72
N VAL A 183 14.66 -4.48 -5.07
CA VAL A 183 15.73 -5.14 -4.26
C VAL A 183 16.15 -6.53 -4.74
N SER A 184 15.52 -7.08 -5.78
CA SER A 184 16.05 -8.30 -6.42
C SER A 184 17.43 -8.05 -7.04
N PRO A 185 18.40 -8.96 -6.84
CA PRO A 185 19.75 -8.85 -7.38
C PRO A 185 19.76 -9.21 -8.88
N LEU A 186 19.01 -8.43 -9.67
CA LEU A 186 18.81 -8.59 -11.10
C LEU A 186 19.43 -7.40 -11.82
N SER A 187 20.21 -7.67 -12.87
CA SER A 187 20.60 -6.65 -13.83
C SER A 187 19.47 -6.39 -14.83
N ALA A 188 19.46 -5.21 -15.44
CA ALA A 188 18.38 -4.77 -16.33
C ALA A 188 18.15 -5.71 -17.55
N ASP A 189 19.16 -6.48 -17.96
CA ASP A 189 19.11 -7.45 -19.07
C ASP A 189 18.56 -8.83 -18.65
N THR A 190 18.41 -9.08 -17.36
CA THR A 190 17.94 -10.37 -16.81
C THR A 190 16.45 -10.40 -16.50
N ILE A 191 15.83 -9.23 -16.34
CA ILE A 191 14.38 -9.06 -16.13
C ILE A 191 13.77 -8.30 -17.32
N HIS A 192 12.65 -8.78 -17.84
CA HIS A 192 11.89 -8.06 -18.87
C HIS A 192 10.49 -7.76 -18.34
N GLY A 193 10.00 -6.54 -18.60
CA GLY A 193 8.76 -6.05 -18.01
C GLY A 193 8.91 -5.73 -16.53
N GLY A 194 7.80 -5.66 -15.78
CA GLY A 194 7.83 -5.27 -14.37
C GLY A 194 8.26 -3.82 -14.13
N ALA A 195 8.27 -2.98 -15.17
CA ALA A 195 8.62 -1.56 -15.06
C ALA A 195 7.54 -0.84 -14.25
N PHE A 196 7.96 0.04 -13.34
CA PHE A 196 7.06 0.93 -12.62
C PHE A 196 6.57 2.02 -13.57
N TYR A 197 5.33 2.49 -13.41
CA TYR A 197 4.82 3.67 -14.10
C TYR A 197 3.92 4.46 -13.16
N ALA A 198 3.86 5.79 -13.33
CA ALA A 198 2.95 6.65 -12.59
C ALA A 198 2.46 7.81 -13.45
N HIS A 199 1.24 8.28 -13.19
CA HIS A 199 0.64 9.37 -13.94
C HIS A 199 0.73 10.68 -13.17
N PRO A 200 1.42 11.70 -13.72
CA PRO A 200 1.70 12.95 -13.02
C PRO A 200 0.44 13.82 -12.85
N ASP A 201 -0.58 13.61 -13.69
CA ASP A 201 -1.89 14.25 -13.59
C ASP A 201 -2.68 13.82 -12.33
N GLY A 202 -2.15 12.84 -11.58
CA GLY A 202 -2.60 12.50 -10.23
C GLY A 202 -4.07 12.10 -10.17
N LEU A 203 -4.80 12.70 -9.22
CA LEU A 203 -6.21 12.41 -9.02
C LEU A 203 -7.08 12.72 -10.25
N SER A 204 -6.70 13.67 -11.11
CA SER A 204 -7.43 13.96 -12.34
C SER A 204 -7.41 12.77 -13.30
N HIS A 205 -6.26 12.11 -13.44
CA HIS A 205 -6.13 10.87 -14.20
C HIS A 205 -6.85 9.72 -13.50
N TYR A 206 -6.71 9.61 -12.17
CA TYR A 206 -7.40 8.58 -11.39
C TYR A 206 -8.93 8.66 -11.52
N LYS A 207 -9.50 9.87 -11.61
CA LYS A 207 -10.94 10.10 -11.78
C LYS A 207 -11.51 9.57 -13.10
N ILE A 208 -10.67 9.45 -14.14
CA ILE A 208 -11.07 8.95 -15.45
C ILE A 208 -11.06 7.42 -15.47
N HIS A 209 -10.01 6.84 -14.89
CA HIS A 209 -9.73 5.40 -15.01
C HIS A 209 -10.31 4.55 -13.87
N GLY A 210 -10.43 5.11 -12.68
CA GLY A 210 -10.91 4.41 -11.49
C GLY A 210 -9.92 3.37 -10.96
N TYR A 211 -10.29 2.72 -9.86
CA TYR A 211 -9.53 1.67 -9.20
C TYR A 211 -9.28 0.50 -10.17
N LYS A 212 -8.01 0.15 -10.42
CA LYS A 212 -7.63 -0.93 -11.33
C LYS A 212 -8.18 -0.78 -12.75
N GLY A 213 -8.47 0.45 -13.19
CA GLY A 213 -9.02 0.72 -14.52
C GLY A 213 -10.49 0.32 -14.66
N SER A 214 -11.24 0.25 -13.56
CA SER A 214 -12.64 -0.18 -13.50
C SER A 214 -13.60 0.68 -14.34
N GLN A 215 -13.28 1.98 -14.50
CA GLN A 215 -14.10 2.93 -15.26
C GLN A 215 -13.60 3.04 -16.70
N GLN A 216 -12.28 3.10 -16.88
CA GLN A 216 -11.65 3.13 -18.19
C GLN A 216 -10.28 2.43 -18.15
N PRO A 217 -9.96 1.57 -19.13
CA PRO A 217 -8.64 0.95 -19.22
C PRO A 217 -7.52 1.99 -19.35
N VAL A 218 -6.41 1.75 -18.68
CA VAL A 218 -5.16 2.52 -18.84
C VAL A 218 -4.35 1.86 -19.95
N THR A 219 -4.15 2.56 -21.06
CA THR A 219 -3.45 2.04 -22.24
C THR A 219 -2.12 2.72 -22.52
N VAL A 220 -1.87 3.85 -21.87
CA VAL A 220 -0.62 4.62 -21.93
C VAL A 220 -0.02 4.58 -20.54
N HIS A 221 1.30 4.42 -20.43
CA HIS A 221 2.02 4.42 -19.16
C HIS A 221 2.99 5.60 -19.15
N ASP A 222 2.70 6.60 -18.31
CA ASP A 222 3.56 7.76 -18.12
C ASP A 222 4.66 7.48 -17.08
N HIS A 223 5.73 8.28 -17.12
CA HIS A 223 6.89 8.14 -16.22
C HIS A 223 7.32 6.69 -15.98
N LEU A 224 7.48 5.94 -17.07
CA LEU A 224 7.90 4.55 -17.03
C LEU A 224 9.35 4.44 -16.53
N VAL A 225 9.56 3.68 -15.46
CA VAL A 225 10.86 3.41 -14.84
C VAL A 225 11.16 1.91 -14.95
N PRO A 226 12.10 1.51 -15.82
CA PRO A 226 12.55 0.12 -15.91
C PRO A 226 13.12 -0.37 -14.58
N TYR A 227 13.06 -1.68 -14.36
CA TYR A 227 13.65 -2.27 -13.18
C TYR A 227 15.18 -2.07 -13.17
N THR A 228 15.68 -1.47 -12.09
CA THR A 228 17.11 -1.40 -11.76
C THR A 228 17.30 -1.80 -10.31
N HIS A 229 18.26 -2.70 -10.03
CA HIS A 229 18.57 -3.13 -8.67
C HIS A 229 18.99 -1.94 -7.78
N ARG A 230 18.45 -1.89 -6.57
CA ARG A 230 18.60 -0.81 -5.56
C ARG A 230 18.09 0.54 -6.01
N GLN A 231 17.22 0.58 -7.01
CA GLN A 231 16.56 1.81 -7.41
C GLN A 231 15.37 2.09 -6.47
N GLY A 232 15.31 3.32 -5.99
CA GLY A 232 14.15 3.88 -5.30
C GLY A 232 13.34 4.77 -6.23
N VAL A 233 12.03 4.74 -6.08
CA VAL A 233 11.10 5.70 -6.71
C VAL A 233 10.27 6.31 -5.60
N LEU A 234 10.24 7.64 -5.50
CA LEU A 234 9.41 8.40 -4.57
C LEU A 234 8.43 9.24 -5.38
N ILE A 235 7.14 9.11 -5.06
CA ILE A 235 6.05 9.83 -5.73
C ILE A 235 5.14 10.52 -4.71
N ASP A 236 4.45 11.56 -5.17
CA ASP A 236 3.30 12.13 -4.47
C ASP A 236 2.23 11.05 -4.28
N GLY A 237 1.66 10.95 -3.08
CA GLY A 237 0.65 9.93 -2.76
C GLY A 237 -0.63 10.01 -3.59
N ASN A 238 -0.86 11.14 -4.29
CA ASN A 238 -1.97 11.31 -5.23
C ASN A 238 -1.69 10.74 -6.63
N MET A 239 -0.47 10.26 -6.93
CA MET A 239 -0.13 9.73 -8.25
C MET A 239 -0.58 8.28 -8.41
N PRO A 240 -1.54 7.99 -9.31
CA PRO A 240 -1.89 6.63 -9.60
C PRO A 240 -0.78 5.97 -10.43
N HIS A 241 -0.50 4.72 -10.10
CA HIS A 241 0.67 4.00 -10.57
C HIS A 241 0.39 2.51 -10.66
N GLY A 242 1.35 1.77 -11.20
CA GLY A 242 1.31 0.32 -11.30
C GLY A 242 2.61 -0.23 -11.84
N SER A 243 2.59 -1.47 -12.30
CA SER A 243 3.70 -2.04 -13.05
C SER A 243 3.26 -2.61 -14.38
N THR A 244 4.16 -2.63 -15.36
CA THR A 244 3.97 -3.48 -16.52
C THR A 244 4.08 -4.96 -16.11
N PRO A 245 3.49 -5.91 -16.86
CA PRO A 245 3.61 -7.33 -16.55
C PRO A 245 5.08 -7.78 -16.59
N VAL A 246 5.47 -8.66 -15.68
CA VAL A 246 6.79 -9.31 -15.74
C VAL A 246 6.73 -10.39 -16.82
N THR A 247 7.54 -10.28 -17.86
CA THR A 247 7.52 -11.22 -19.00
C THR A 247 8.70 -12.20 -18.98
N ARG A 248 9.74 -11.90 -18.19
CA ARG A 248 10.90 -12.78 -18.04
C ARG A 248 11.61 -12.53 -16.71
N LEU A 249 11.98 -13.63 -16.04
CA LEU A 249 12.88 -13.68 -14.90
C LEU A 249 13.83 -14.88 -15.03
N PRO A 250 15.03 -14.85 -14.42
CA PRO A 250 15.88 -16.03 -14.30
C PRO A 250 15.19 -17.13 -13.47
N PRO A 251 15.44 -18.42 -13.76
CA PRO A 251 14.87 -19.52 -12.99
C PRO A 251 15.18 -19.41 -11.49
N GLY A 252 14.15 -19.57 -10.65
CA GLY A 252 14.31 -19.55 -9.19
C GLY A 252 14.49 -18.15 -8.58
N VAL A 253 14.47 -17.08 -9.37
CA VAL A 253 14.56 -15.70 -8.89
C VAL A 253 13.19 -15.05 -8.93
N ARG A 254 12.84 -14.33 -7.87
CA ARG A 254 11.61 -13.53 -7.78
C ARG A 254 11.94 -12.05 -7.98
N ARG A 255 11.03 -11.28 -8.58
CA ARG A 255 11.06 -9.82 -8.48
C ARG A 255 10.57 -9.44 -7.08
N VAL A 256 11.28 -8.55 -6.39
CA VAL A 256 10.94 -8.09 -5.04
C VAL A 256 10.88 -6.59 -5.04
N VAL A 257 9.73 -6.08 -4.60
CA VAL A 257 9.46 -4.66 -4.41
C VAL A 257 9.16 -4.41 -2.95
N VAL A 258 9.82 -3.43 -2.36
CA VAL A 258 9.50 -2.90 -1.03
C VAL A 258 8.74 -1.60 -1.24
N GLY A 259 7.53 -1.50 -0.74
CA GLY A 259 6.76 -0.25 -0.73
C GLY A 259 6.85 0.47 0.60
N LEU A 260 6.76 1.79 0.55
CA LEU A 260 6.79 2.70 1.69
C LEU A 260 5.65 3.70 1.56
N ASN A 261 4.75 3.76 2.53
CA ASN A 261 3.65 4.73 2.51
C ASN A 261 3.69 5.60 3.76
N MET A 262 3.84 6.90 3.57
CA MET A 262 3.97 7.87 4.66
C MET A 262 2.60 8.42 5.03
N PHE A 263 2.16 8.20 6.26
CA PHE A 263 0.84 8.60 6.71
C PHE A 263 0.93 9.70 7.77
N ASN A 264 0.02 10.67 7.67
CA ASN A 264 -0.06 11.77 8.64
C ASN A 264 -0.65 11.30 9.99
N HIS A 265 -0.69 12.22 10.96
CA HIS A 265 -1.24 11.94 12.31
C HIS A 265 -2.75 11.68 12.35
N GLU A 266 -3.50 12.06 11.32
CA GLU A 266 -4.94 11.80 11.25
C GLU A 266 -5.23 10.32 10.93
N ILE A 267 -4.56 9.76 9.94
CA ILE A 267 -4.80 8.38 9.47
C ILE A 267 -3.78 7.35 10.01
N GLY A 268 -2.61 7.81 10.46
CA GLY A 268 -1.50 6.98 10.95
C GLY A 268 -1.89 5.94 12.00
N PRO A 269 -2.71 6.26 13.02
CA PRO A 269 -3.14 5.27 14.00
C PRO A 269 -3.95 4.10 13.40
N PHE A 270 -4.74 4.35 12.34
CA PHE A 270 -5.52 3.31 11.66
C PHE A 270 -4.61 2.38 10.86
N THR A 271 -3.60 2.94 10.18
CA THR A 271 -2.64 2.15 9.40
C THR A 271 -1.65 1.41 10.30
N GLN A 272 -1.24 2.00 11.42
CA GLN A 272 -0.45 1.30 12.45
C GLN A 272 -1.19 0.09 13.02
N ALA A 273 -2.50 0.20 13.24
CA ALA A 273 -3.30 -0.89 13.79
C ALA A 273 -3.42 -2.08 12.82
N TYR A 274 -3.37 -1.83 11.51
CA TYR A 274 -3.43 -2.85 10.45
C TYR A 274 -2.49 -2.48 9.31
N PRO A 275 -1.17 -2.63 9.50
CA PRO A 275 -0.22 -2.27 8.46
C PRO A 275 -0.49 -3.14 7.24
N GLU A 276 -0.44 -2.54 6.05
CA GLU A 276 -0.66 -3.26 4.80
C GLU A 276 0.23 -4.50 4.75
N HIS A 277 -0.30 -5.61 4.25
CA HIS A 277 0.42 -6.88 4.15
C HIS A 277 0.91 -7.52 5.47
N SER A 278 0.62 -6.93 6.64
CA SER A 278 0.86 -7.57 7.94
C SER A 278 0.01 -8.83 8.14
N ALA A 279 0.42 -9.71 9.05
CA ALA A 279 -0.36 -10.91 9.40
C ALA A 279 -1.79 -10.56 9.85
N LYS A 280 -1.93 -9.48 10.62
CA LYS A 280 -3.21 -8.97 11.11
C LYS A 280 -4.09 -8.44 9.98
N PHE A 281 -3.52 -7.67 9.05
CA PHE A 281 -4.22 -7.18 7.86
C PHE A 281 -4.70 -8.34 6.97
N ASN A 282 -3.80 -9.27 6.63
CA ASN A 282 -4.10 -10.41 5.77
C ASN A 282 -5.18 -11.32 6.37
N LYS A 283 -5.19 -11.50 7.70
CA LYS A 283 -6.25 -12.23 8.41
C LYS A 283 -7.60 -11.54 8.25
N TYR A 284 -7.65 -10.21 8.39
CA TYR A 284 -8.89 -9.45 8.22
C TYR A 284 -9.42 -9.56 6.78
N VAL A 285 -8.59 -9.29 5.77
CA VAL A 285 -9.01 -9.33 4.36
C VAL A 285 -9.57 -10.71 3.99
N LYS A 286 -8.90 -11.80 4.41
CA LYS A 286 -9.39 -13.17 4.18
C LYS A 286 -10.77 -13.40 4.81
N VAL A 287 -10.98 -12.93 6.04
CA VAL A 287 -12.26 -13.07 6.74
C VAL A 287 -13.35 -12.22 6.06
N ALA A 288 -13.04 -10.98 5.68
CA ALA A 288 -13.97 -10.08 5.00
C ALA A 288 -14.40 -10.65 3.63
N GLN A 289 -13.45 -11.13 2.83
CA GLN A 289 -13.72 -11.78 1.55
C GLN A 289 -14.55 -13.07 1.71
N ALA A 290 -14.26 -13.89 2.73
CA ALA A 290 -15.05 -15.09 3.02
C ALA A 290 -16.49 -14.75 3.44
N ALA A 291 -16.68 -13.73 4.28
CA ALA A 291 -17.99 -13.26 4.72
C ALA A 291 -18.80 -12.60 3.60
N ALA A 292 -18.14 -12.04 2.58
CA ALA A 292 -18.79 -11.49 1.40
C ALA A 292 -19.30 -12.60 0.47
N LYS A 293 -18.52 -13.68 0.28
CA LYS A 293 -18.91 -14.85 -0.51
C LYS A 293 -20.13 -15.57 0.06
N THR A 294 -20.26 -15.65 1.39
CA THR A 294 -21.44 -16.26 2.04
C THR A 294 -22.69 -15.39 2.00
N ARG A 295 -22.57 -14.08 1.71
CA ARG A 295 -23.69 -13.15 1.54
C ARG A 295 -24.17 -13.01 0.10
N GLN A 296 -23.54 -13.66 -0.87
CA GLN A 296 -24.09 -13.86 -2.20
C GLN A 296 -24.76 -15.24 -2.23
N PRO A 297 -26.08 -15.38 -2.05
CA PRO A 297 -26.75 -16.60 -2.45
C PRO A 297 -26.65 -16.73 -3.97
N GLU A 298 -26.35 -17.93 -4.43
CA GLU A 298 -26.41 -18.34 -5.84
C GLU A 298 -27.71 -17.84 -6.48
N LEU A 299 -27.62 -16.84 -7.35
CA LEU A 299 -28.64 -16.60 -8.37
C LEU A 299 -28.45 -17.64 -9.48
N SER A 300 -28.72 -18.90 -9.15
CA SER A 300 -28.95 -19.96 -10.12
C SER A 300 -30.03 -20.88 -9.55
N VAL A 301 -31.28 -20.66 -9.95
CA VAL A 301 -32.20 -21.65 -10.55
C VAL A 301 -33.44 -20.91 -11.03
N GLY A 302 -33.74 -21.01 -12.32
CA GLY A 302 -34.97 -20.47 -12.91
C GLY A 302 -35.13 -20.73 -14.40
N CYS A 303 -34.65 -21.87 -14.93
CA CYS A 303 -35.12 -22.36 -16.22
C CYS A 303 -36.46 -23.08 -15.98
N GLY A 304 -37.54 -22.31 -16.06
CA GLY A 304 -38.91 -22.83 -16.12
C GLY A 304 -39.22 -23.26 -17.54
N ARG A 305 -39.77 -24.47 -17.65
CA ARG A 305 -40.29 -25.09 -18.89
C ARG A 305 -41.43 -24.28 -19.50
#